data_AF-A0A2V1C362-F1
#
_entry.id   AF-A0A2V1C362-F1
#
_cell.length_a   1.000
_cell.length_b   1.000
_cell.length_c   1.000
_cell.angle_alpha   90.00
_cell.angle_beta   90.00
_cell.angle_gamma   90.00
#
_symmetry.space_group_name_H-M   'P 1'
#
loop_
_entity.id
_entity.type
_entity.pdbx_description
1 polymer ?
#
loop_
_entity_poly.entity_id
_entity_poly.type
_entity_poly.pdbx_seq_one_letter_code
_entity_poly.pdbx_strand_id
1 'polypeptide(L)'
;MERRLKLKSASGGGNGVGRSANCYKVISIHPSSIPEDISFDRMMIGATFPPINMTGFKAFLTNIDYNLENLDFLLYIQHYTKLFEAVADEERAALSPPWTKKDEEAAKKAINNINKATHKSTPSIPMAQPNLPTPPGSSGDESSLEDLKYEEQHSTPPRTGDGGRLASMGRSMSEAEMESIAPFARHDSQHLHPEESITEGVEAGPELPISVMNLWKESQRIANAFILPNGPKQLNLSSRERELVLYALARNNHPSSFSVALRAADHVLRNDSYPKFLQLATPNMNRIRQQFAYSMGYLCILLGVAYAGVMSMSKAEREWRLFAIPLIVLGVATLYAARRGMCLVLHSLGHYQVKPWEVYDPEHAERAHANPEVFLGGKYNSESRDWVQRYNRRYAMRKIFDKEAPVEEPRIRDAQNVIFGQGLFTGFLASVVVMAGFMSLPPANDF
;
A
#
# COMPACT_ATOMS: atom_id res chain seq x y z
N MET A 1 14.13 -33.39 -18.66
CA MET A 1 14.37 -31.96 -18.44
C MET A 1 13.20 -31.18 -19.05
N GLU A 2 11.99 -31.38 -18.54
CA GLU A 2 10.75 -30.69 -18.95
C GLU A 2 9.72 -30.98 -17.85
N ARG A 3 9.31 -29.98 -17.06
CA ARG A 3 8.15 -30.10 -16.16
C ARG A 3 7.02 -29.23 -16.70
N ARG A 4 6.07 -29.88 -17.38
CA ARG A 4 4.77 -29.34 -17.76
C ARG A 4 3.96 -29.03 -16.50
N LEU A 5 3.60 -27.77 -16.29
CA LEU A 5 2.63 -27.37 -15.26
C LEU A 5 1.21 -27.67 -15.75
N LYS A 6 0.58 -28.70 -15.18
CA LYS A 6 -0.86 -28.96 -15.30
C LYS A 6 -1.61 -28.01 -14.35
N LEU A 7 -2.33 -27.03 -14.90
CA LEU A 7 -3.33 -26.25 -14.15
C LEU A 7 -4.59 -27.09 -13.99
N LYS A 8 -4.88 -27.49 -12.74
CA LYS A 8 -6.09 -28.22 -12.37
C LYS A 8 -7.21 -27.21 -12.10
N SER A 9 -8.29 -27.35 -12.85
CA SER A 9 -9.58 -26.68 -12.65
C SER A 9 -10.15 -27.04 -11.27
N ALA A 10 -10.58 -26.04 -10.51
CA ALA A 10 -11.43 -26.22 -9.33
C ALA A 10 -12.70 -25.38 -9.53
N SER A 11 -13.78 -26.09 -9.82
CA SER A 11 -15.17 -25.64 -9.71
C SER A 11 -15.55 -25.58 -8.23
N GLY A 12 -16.20 -24.51 -7.82
CA GLY A 12 -16.81 -24.35 -6.50
C GLY A 12 -17.87 -23.26 -6.58
N GLY A 13 -19.13 -23.67 -6.72
CA GLY A 13 -20.29 -22.80 -6.72
C GLY A 13 -20.62 -22.27 -5.32
N GLY A 14 -21.03 -21.01 -5.26
CA GLY A 14 -21.54 -20.37 -4.05
C GLY A 14 -22.23 -19.05 -4.44
N ASN A 15 -23.56 -19.09 -4.50
CA ASN A 15 -24.41 -17.91 -4.70
C ASN A 15 -24.36 -17.04 -3.44
N GLY A 16 -23.92 -15.79 -3.60
CA GLY A 16 -23.99 -14.76 -2.58
C GLY A 16 -23.93 -13.39 -3.25
N VAL A 17 -25.08 -12.73 -3.40
CA VAL A 17 -25.20 -11.38 -3.93
C VAL A 17 -24.61 -10.40 -2.92
N GLY A 18 -23.35 -10.03 -3.11
CA GLY A 18 -22.63 -9.01 -2.35
C GLY A 18 -22.05 -7.96 -3.29
N ARG A 19 -22.33 -6.68 -3.00
CA ARG A 19 -21.87 -5.50 -3.74
C ARG A 19 -20.41 -5.63 -4.21
N SER A 20 -20.22 -5.58 -5.53
CA SER A 20 -18.92 -5.61 -6.20
C SER A 20 -18.10 -4.36 -5.85
N ALA A 21 -17.35 -4.41 -4.74
CA ALA A 21 -16.15 -3.60 -4.61
C ALA A 21 -15.20 -4.06 -5.73
N ASN A 22 -14.73 -3.13 -6.57
CA ASN A 22 -13.74 -3.38 -7.62
C ASN A 22 -12.42 -3.84 -6.98
N CYS A 23 -12.38 -5.11 -6.58
CA CYS A 23 -11.17 -5.76 -6.11
C CYS A 23 -10.33 -6.03 -7.35
N TYR A 24 -9.25 -5.26 -7.51
CA TYR A 24 -8.20 -5.60 -8.45
C TYR A 24 -7.81 -7.04 -8.15
N LYS A 25 -8.11 -7.97 -9.06
CA LYS A 25 -7.70 -9.37 -8.92
C LYS A 25 -6.19 -9.42 -9.11
N VAL A 26 -5.46 -9.09 -8.05
CA VAL A 26 -4.00 -9.14 -7.98
C VAL A 26 -3.64 -10.63 -8.05
N ILE A 27 -2.93 -11.01 -9.10
CA ILE A 27 -2.36 -12.37 -9.21
C ILE A 27 -1.04 -12.29 -8.45
N SER A 28 -0.81 -13.11 -7.43
CA SER A 28 0.46 -13.08 -6.69
C SER A 28 1.63 -13.37 -7.63
N ILE A 29 2.45 -12.37 -7.94
CA ILE A 29 3.78 -12.57 -8.56
C ILE A 29 4.74 -12.91 -7.43
N HIS A 30 5.41 -14.05 -7.52
CA HIS A 30 6.39 -14.42 -6.51
C HIS A 30 7.64 -13.52 -6.66
N PRO A 31 8.22 -12.97 -5.58
CA PRO A 31 9.37 -12.06 -5.66
C PRO A 31 10.56 -12.63 -6.45
N SER A 32 10.77 -13.94 -6.38
CA SER A 32 11.84 -14.65 -7.11
C SER A 32 11.63 -14.74 -8.64
N SER A 33 10.48 -14.33 -9.15
CA SER A 33 10.19 -14.29 -10.60
C SER A 33 10.45 -12.92 -11.23
N ILE A 34 10.85 -11.94 -10.42
CA ILE A 34 11.16 -10.59 -10.88
C ILE A 34 12.62 -10.57 -11.38
N PRO A 35 12.88 -10.12 -12.62
CA PRO A 35 14.24 -9.95 -13.14
C PRO A 35 15.07 -8.98 -12.30
N GLU A 36 16.37 -9.23 -12.17
CA GLU A 36 17.29 -8.39 -11.39
C GLU A 36 17.35 -6.93 -11.89
N ASP A 37 17.12 -6.70 -13.18
CA ASP A 37 17.16 -5.37 -13.81
C ASP A 37 16.02 -4.44 -13.39
N ILE A 38 14.87 -5.01 -13.02
CA ILE A 38 13.70 -4.30 -12.51
C ILE A 38 13.45 -4.72 -11.06
N SER A 39 14.52 -4.91 -10.29
CA SER A 39 14.45 -5.22 -8.88
C SER A 39 14.11 -3.99 -8.04
N PHE A 40 13.57 -4.24 -6.84
CA PHE A 40 13.29 -3.21 -5.86
C PHE A 40 14.54 -2.39 -5.53
N ASP A 41 15.70 -3.02 -5.38
CA ASP A 41 16.96 -2.34 -5.06
C ASP A 41 17.37 -1.34 -6.15
N ARG A 42 17.26 -1.73 -7.42
CA ARG A 42 17.57 -0.83 -8.54
C ARG A 42 16.63 0.37 -8.56
N MET A 43 15.35 0.17 -8.27
CA MET A 43 14.39 1.27 -8.14
C MET A 43 14.74 2.19 -6.96
N MET A 44 15.14 1.63 -5.81
CA MET A 44 15.57 2.39 -4.64
C MET A 44 16.80 3.26 -4.90
N ILE A 45 17.72 2.80 -5.75
CA ILE A 45 18.92 3.53 -6.17
C ILE A 45 18.60 4.58 -7.26
N GLY A 46 17.41 4.54 -7.86
CA GLY A 46 17.03 5.40 -8.99
C GLY A 46 17.59 4.93 -10.33
N ALA A 47 17.95 3.66 -10.44
CA ALA A 47 18.49 3.04 -11.66
C ALA A 47 17.40 2.41 -12.56
N THR A 48 16.13 2.76 -12.33
CA THR A 48 14.98 2.33 -13.14
C THR A 48 14.22 3.55 -13.66
N PHE A 49 13.60 3.42 -14.83
CA PHE A 49 12.95 4.52 -15.52
C PHE A 49 11.42 4.34 -15.61
N PRO A 50 10.65 5.42 -15.85
CA PRO A 50 9.20 5.34 -16.09
C PRO A 50 8.82 4.21 -17.07
N PRO A 51 7.80 3.39 -16.75
CA PRO A 51 6.83 3.50 -15.64
C PRO A 51 7.28 2.94 -14.27
N ILE A 52 8.49 2.40 -14.13
CA ILE A 52 9.00 1.85 -12.87
C ILE A 52 9.96 2.88 -12.25
N ASN A 53 9.43 3.85 -11.52
CA ASN A 53 10.25 4.84 -10.81
C ASN A 53 9.82 4.99 -9.35
N MET A 54 10.70 5.59 -8.54
CA MET A 54 10.44 5.81 -7.12
C MET A 54 9.19 6.67 -6.89
N THR A 55 9.02 7.72 -7.69
CA THR A 55 7.88 8.64 -7.58
C THR A 55 6.56 7.92 -7.81
N GLY A 56 6.48 7.08 -8.84
CA GLY A 56 5.32 6.25 -9.15
C GLY A 56 5.07 5.20 -8.09
N PHE A 57 6.11 4.59 -7.53
CA PHE A 57 5.98 3.66 -6.41
C PHE A 57 5.45 4.34 -5.14
N LYS A 58 5.97 5.53 -4.80
CA LYS A 58 5.46 6.34 -3.68
C LYS A 58 4.00 6.71 -3.89
N ALA A 59 3.62 7.17 -5.08
CA ALA A 59 2.23 7.47 -5.42
C ALA A 59 1.32 6.24 -5.33
N PHE A 60 1.82 5.06 -5.71
CA PHE A 60 1.13 3.79 -5.56
C PHE A 60 0.91 3.42 -4.08
N LEU A 61 1.94 3.53 -3.24
CA LEU A 61 1.82 3.27 -1.80
C LEU A 61 0.85 4.23 -1.13
N THR A 62 0.83 5.51 -1.50
CA THR A 62 -0.09 6.51 -0.93
C THR A 62 -1.54 6.25 -1.33
N ASN A 63 -1.79 5.93 -2.60
CA ASN A 63 -3.15 5.96 -3.16
C ASN A 63 -3.84 4.59 -3.29
N ILE A 64 -3.06 3.50 -3.28
CA ILE A 64 -3.56 2.15 -3.55
C ILE A 64 -3.26 1.17 -2.42
N ASP A 65 -1.99 0.98 -2.07
CA ASP A 65 -1.58 -0.08 -1.14
C ASP A 65 -1.55 0.37 0.33
N TYR A 66 -1.56 1.68 0.58
CA TYR A 66 -1.61 2.31 1.92
C TYR A 66 -0.49 1.88 2.87
N ASN A 67 0.68 1.54 2.32
CA ASN A 67 1.86 1.08 3.06
C ASN A 67 3.03 2.09 2.95
N LEU A 68 2.73 3.38 2.81
CA LEU A 68 3.73 4.44 2.62
C LEU A 68 4.67 4.56 3.82
N GLU A 69 4.17 4.32 5.02
CA GLU A 69 4.92 4.35 6.27
C GLU A 69 6.13 3.42 6.26
N ASN A 70 6.05 2.26 5.59
CA ASN A 70 7.17 1.34 5.45
C ASN A 70 8.29 1.96 4.59
N LEU A 71 7.93 2.62 3.48
CA LEU A 71 8.91 3.26 2.60
C LEU A 71 9.52 4.50 3.26
N ASP A 72 8.68 5.33 3.88
CA ASP A 72 9.15 6.48 4.65
C ASP A 72 10.12 6.03 5.75
N PHE A 73 9.80 4.97 6.50
CA PHE A 73 10.67 4.43 7.52
C PHE A 73 12.04 3.99 6.97
N LEU A 74 12.07 3.26 5.84
CA LEU A 74 13.34 2.89 5.19
C LEU A 74 14.19 4.13 4.85
N LEU A 75 13.57 5.16 4.27
CA LEU A 75 14.24 6.40 3.90
C LEU A 75 14.74 7.18 5.13
N TYR A 76 13.95 7.23 6.21
CA TYR A 76 14.36 7.83 7.48
C TYR A 76 15.56 7.10 8.10
N ILE A 77 15.58 5.77 8.10
CA ILE A 77 16.72 5.01 8.62
C ILE A 77 17.97 5.20 7.74
N GLN A 78 17.84 5.30 6.42
CA GLN A 78 18.96 5.66 5.55
C GLN A 78 19.51 7.05 5.88
N HIS A 79 18.64 8.03 6.09
CA HIS A 79 19.05 9.37 6.52
C HIS A 79 19.71 9.35 7.91
N TYR A 80 19.12 8.63 8.87
CA TYR A 80 19.66 8.45 10.21
C TYR A 80 21.05 7.80 10.19
N THR A 81 21.26 6.81 9.32
CA THR A 81 22.57 6.16 9.14
C THR A 81 23.61 7.14 8.61
N LYS A 82 23.24 8.00 7.65
CA LYS A 82 24.13 9.06 7.17
C LYS A 82 24.47 10.08 8.26
N LEU A 83 23.49 10.45 9.10
CA LEU A 83 23.74 11.33 10.26
C LEU A 83 24.70 10.67 11.26
N PHE A 84 24.53 9.37 11.51
CA PHE A 84 25.40 8.61 12.40
C PHE A 84 26.84 8.53 11.87
N GLU A 85 27.01 8.28 10.57
CA GLU A 85 28.32 8.24 9.90
C GLU A 85 29.00 9.62 9.83
N ALA A 86 28.22 10.70 9.75
CA ALA A 86 28.70 12.07 9.69
C ALA A 86 29.22 12.62 11.03
N VAL A 87 29.03 11.90 12.15
CA VAL A 87 29.58 12.31 13.45
C VAL A 87 31.09 12.29 13.41
N ALA A 88 31.70 13.35 13.97
CA ALA A 88 33.14 13.53 14.00
C ALA A 88 33.85 12.36 14.69
N ASP A 89 35.03 11.99 14.19
CA ASP A 89 35.84 10.87 14.66
C ASP A 89 36.14 10.93 16.16
N GLU A 90 36.27 12.14 16.71
CA GLU A 90 36.51 12.42 18.12
C GLU A 90 35.34 12.00 19.02
N GLU A 91 34.10 12.18 18.53
CA GLU A 91 32.87 11.90 19.27
C GLU A 91 32.39 10.46 19.06
N ARG A 92 33.03 9.69 18.17
CA ARG A 92 32.67 8.28 17.89
C ARG A 92 32.85 7.36 19.09
N ALA A 93 33.76 7.68 20.01
CA ALA A 93 33.96 6.89 21.22
C ALA A 93 32.73 6.90 22.15
N ALA A 94 31.89 7.93 22.05
CA ALA A 94 30.64 8.05 22.80
C ALA A 94 29.42 7.43 22.07
N LEU A 95 29.59 6.92 20.85
CA LEU A 95 28.53 6.24 20.10
C LEU A 95 28.35 4.80 20.60
N SER A 96 27.11 4.33 20.55
CA SER A 96 26.82 2.94 20.91
C SER A 96 27.33 1.96 19.84
N PRO A 97 27.76 0.76 20.24
CA PRO A 97 28.25 -0.27 19.32
C PRO A 97 27.12 -0.81 18.42
N PRO A 98 27.45 -1.48 17.30
CA PRO A 98 26.43 -2.09 16.46
C PRO A 98 25.66 -3.18 17.20
N TRP A 99 24.33 -3.08 17.17
CA TRP A 99 23.40 -4.09 17.66
C TRP A 99 23.50 -5.39 16.84
N THR A 100 24.05 -6.43 17.45
CA THR A 100 24.28 -7.71 16.78
C THR A 100 23.13 -8.70 16.95
N LYS A 101 23.15 -9.80 16.18
CA LYS A 101 22.19 -10.91 16.35
C LYS A 101 22.25 -11.53 17.76
N LYS A 102 23.42 -11.53 18.40
CA LYS A 102 23.58 -12.04 19.78
C LYS A 102 22.84 -11.14 20.77
N ASP A 103 22.91 -9.83 20.57
CA ASP A 103 22.19 -8.85 21.39
C ASP A 103 20.68 -8.95 21.19
N GLU A 104 20.23 -9.20 19.96
CA GLU A 104 18.82 -9.48 19.65
C GLU A 104 18.33 -10.76 20.37
N GLU A 105 19.13 -11.83 20.37
CA GLU A 105 18.80 -13.07 21.11
C GLU A 105 18.78 -12.86 22.63
N ALA A 106 19.71 -12.06 23.16
CA ALA A 106 19.73 -11.68 24.57
C ALA A 106 18.48 -10.86 24.94
N ALA A 107 18.09 -9.90 24.10
CA ALA A 107 16.87 -9.12 24.27
C ALA A 107 15.62 -10.01 24.23
N LYS A 108 15.55 -10.97 23.29
CA LYS A 108 14.45 -11.96 23.24
C LYS A 108 14.34 -12.76 24.54
N LYS A 109 15.47 -13.19 25.12
CA LYS A 109 15.49 -13.90 26.41
C LYS A 109 15.05 -12.98 27.56
N ALA A 110 15.54 -11.75 27.61
CA ALA A 110 15.18 -10.78 28.63
C ALA A 110 13.68 -10.45 28.63
N ILE A 111 13.10 -10.14 27.47
CA ILE A 111 11.67 -9.85 27.31
C ILE A 111 10.82 -11.07 27.70
N ASN A 112 11.20 -12.27 27.27
CA ASN A 112 10.49 -13.49 27.67
C ASN A 112 10.53 -13.72 29.20
N ASN A 113 11.64 -13.38 29.86
CA ASN A 113 11.74 -13.50 31.32
C ASN A 113 10.87 -12.46 32.02
N ILE A 114 10.83 -11.22 31.51
CA ILE A 114 9.94 -10.16 32.00
C ILE A 114 8.49 -10.62 31.89
N ASN A 115 8.05 -11.05 30.70
CA ASN A 115 6.67 -11.51 30.46
C ASN A 115 6.28 -12.71 31.34
N LYS A 116 7.20 -13.66 31.58
CA LYS A 116 6.99 -14.76 32.52
C LYS A 116 6.84 -14.30 33.96
N ALA A 117 7.57 -13.26 34.37
CA ALA A 117 7.46 -12.69 35.71
C ALA A 117 6.12 -11.94 35.88
N THR A 118 5.69 -11.16 34.89
CA THR A 118 4.39 -10.46 34.91
C THR A 118 3.20 -11.41 34.98
N HIS A 119 3.27 -12.56 34.29
CA HIS A 119 2.21 -13.57 34.36
C HIS A 119 2.19 -14.34 35.70
N LYS A 120 3.31 -14.43 36.42
CA LYS A 120 3.36 -15.04 37.75
C LYS A 120 2.85 -14.11 38.86
N SER A 121 2.82 -12.80 38.61
CA SER A 121 2.40 -11.79 39.59
C SER A 121 0.93 -11.34 39.44
N THR A 122 0.12 -11.97 38.58
CA THR A 122 -1.33 -11.75 38.57
C THR A 122 -1.99 -12.67 39.62
N PRO A 123 -2.51 -12.16 40.75
CA PRO A 123 -3.17 -13.01 41.73
C PRO A 123 -4.53 -13.43 41.17
N SER A 124 -4.72 -14.73 40.99
CA SER A 124 -6.05 -15.33 40.89
C SER A 124 -6.83 -15.02 42.16
N ILE A 125 -7.77 -14.08 42.10
CA ILE A 125 -8.76 -13.87 43.16
C ILE A 125 -9.58 -15.17 43.26
N PRO A 126 -9.56 -15.89 44.39
CA PRO A 126 -10.48 -16.99 44.61
C PRO A 126 -11.86 -16.38 44.83
N MET A 127 -12.80 -16.62 43.92
CA MET A 127 -14.20 -16.25 44.11
C MET A 127 -14.79 -17.17 45.19
N ALA A 128 -14.61 -16.79 46.46
CA ALA A 128 -15.29 -17.40 47.58
C ALA A 128 -16.79 -17.03 47.50
N GLN A 129 -17.64 -18.04 47.32
CA GLN A 129 -19.08 -17.90 47.46
C GLN A 129 -19.43 -17.53 48.90
N PRO A 130 -20.25 -16.48 49.15
CA PRO A 130 -20.85 -16.27 50.46
C PRO A 130 -22.19 -17.01 50.55
N ASN A 131 -22.30 -17.92 51.52
CA ASN A 131 -23.56 -18.55 51.89
C ASN A 131 -24.33 -17.71 52.93
N LEU A 132 -25.59 -17.37 52.57
CA LEU A 132 -26.82 -17.21 53.38
C LEU A 132 -26.95 -16.05 54.41
N PRO A 133 -28.17 -15.63 54.84
CA PRO A 133 -29.46 -16.36 54.81
C PRO A 133 -30.71 -15.63 54.25
N THR A 134 -31.64 -16.43 53.74
CA THR A 134 -33.02 -16.09 53.33
C THR A 134 -33.95 -15.84 54.53
N PRO A 135 -35.01 -15.02 54.37
CA PRO A 135 -36.34 -15.36 54.92
C PRO A 135 -37.49 -14.93 53.94
N PRO A 136 -38.79 -15.12 54.21
CA PRO A 136 -39.56 -16.24 53.64
C PRO A 136 -40.87 -15.84 52.90
N GLY A 137 -41.33 -16.73 52.01
CA GLY A 137 -42.77 -17.03 51.85
C GLY A 137 -43.52 -16.52 50.61
N SER A 138 -44.39 -17.41 50.10
CA SER A 138 -45.60 -17.20 49.25
C SER A 138 -45.36 -16.96 47.74
N SER A 139 -45.38 -17.99 46.88
CA SER A 139 -46.54 -18.68 46.25
C SER A 139 -47.21 -17.92 45.09
N GLY A 140 -47.33 -18.58 43.93
CA GLY A 140 -48.37 -18.27 42.93
C GLY A 140 -47.87 -18.00 41.50
N ASP A 141 -48.00 -19.03 40.65
CA ASP A 141 -48.56 -19.10 39.28
C ASP A 141 -48.47 -17.96 38.24
N GLU A 142 -48.15 -18.41 37.02
CA GLU A 142 -48.62 -18.09 35.67
C GLU A 142 -48.82 -16.65 35.12
N SER A 143 -48.15 -16.45 33.97
CA SER A 143 -48.62 -15.83 32.71
C SER A 143 -48.81 -14.31 32.61
N SER A 144 -48.17 -13.68 31.61
CA SER A 144 -48.81 -12.98 30.47
C SER A 144 -47.88 -11.97 29.76
N LEU A 145 -47.76 -12.14 28.44
CA LEU A 145 -47.74 -11.16 27.32
C LEU A 145 -46.91 -9.86 27.45
N GLU A 146 -45.87 -9.71 26.62
CA GLU A 146 -45.83 -8.84 25.41
C GLU A 146 -45.99 -7.34 25.68
N ASP A 147 -44.92 -6.56 25.50
CA ASP A 147 -44.81 -5.60 24.38
C ASP A 147 -43.56 -4.67 24.45
N LEU A 148 -42.91 -4.57 23.29
CA LEU A 148 -42.32 -3.37 22.64
C LEU A 148 -41.15 -2.56 23.27
N LYS A 149 -40.02 -2.69 22.56
CA LYS A 149 -39.12 -1.64 22.02
C LYS A 149 -38.74 -0.42 22.88
N TYR A 150 -37.47 -0.40 23.28
CA TYR A 150 -36.71 0.81 23.64
C TYR A 150 -36.06 1.46 22.39
N GLU A 151 -36.48 2.69 22.09
CA GLU A 151 -35.70 3.73 21.42
C GLU A 151 -35.82 4.94 22.34
N GLU A 152 -34.72 5.55 22.78
CA GLU A 152 -34.80 6.97 23.13
C GLU A 152 -33.47 7.71 22.93
N GLN A 153 -33.59 8.78 22.16
CA GLN A 153 -32.62 9.78 21.80
C GLN A 153 -32.68 10.95 22.79
N HIS A 154 -31.51 11.51 23.10
CA HIS A 154 -31.20 12.92 23.33
C HIS A 154 -32.01 13.75 24.37
N SER A 155 -31.28 14.33 25.32
CA SER A 155 -31.54 15.70 25.80
C SER A 155 -30.28 16.37 26.36
N THR A 156 -29.98 17.56 25.85
CA THR A 156 -29.02 18.55 26.37
C THR A 156 -29.79 19.68 27.14
N PRO A 157 -29.18 20.76 27.66
CA PRO A 157 -29.08 21.06 29.10
C PRO A 157 -29.79 22.40 29.49
N PRO A 158 -29.68 22.91 30.74
CA PRO A 158 -29.98 24.30 31.03
C PRO A 158 -28.74 25.17 31.38
N ARG A 159 -28.74 26.40 30.85
CA ARG A 159 -28.05 27.63 31.34
C ARG A 159 -28.89 28.21 32.51
N THR A 160 -28.44 29.04 33.47
CA THR A 160 -27.37 30.06 33.57
C THR A 160 -27.24 30.47 35.04
N GLY A 161 -26.11 31.04 35.47
CA GLY A 161 -26.02 31.80 36.73
C GLY A 161 -24.59 32.14 37.15
N ASP A 162 -24.23 33.42 37.04
CA ASP A 162 -22.93 34.04 37.31
C ASP A 162 -22.71 34.33 38.81
N GLY A 163 -21.43 34.43 39.24
CA GLY A 163 -21.02 35.10 40.48
C GLY A 163 -20.18 34.31 41.51
N GLY A 164 -18.86 34.51 41.48
CA GLY A 164 -18.08 34.82 42.70
C GLY A 164 -17.48 33.70 43.58
N ARG A 165 -16.19 33.40 43.33
CA ARG A 165 -15.05 33.20 44.27
C ARG A 165 -15.12 32.21 45.47
N LEU A 166 -14.10 31.33 45.46
CA LEU A 166 -13.33 30.69 46.56
C LEU A 166 -14.00 29.63 47.47
N ALA A 167 -13.57 28.37 47.36
CA ALA A 167 -12.58 27.73 48.27
C ALA A 167 -12.46 26.20 48.03
N SER A 168 -11.21 25.75 47.88
CA SER A 168 -10.60 24.44 48.18
C SER A 168 -11.45 23.18 48.44
N MET A 169 -11.25 22.15 47.62
CA MET A 169 -10.98 20.77 48.10
C MET A 169 -10.41 19.91 46.96
N GLY A 170 -9.09 19.95 46.74
CA GLY A 170 -8.38 19.04 45.85
C GLY A 170 -7.13 18.59 46.55
N ARG A 171 -7.16 17.36 47.09
CA ARG A 171 -6.05 16.74 47.82
C ARG A 171 -4.88 16.61 46.83
N SER A 172 -3.84 17.44 47.00
CA SER A 172 -2.60 17.30 46.25
C SER A 172 -1.95 15.98 46.63
N MET A 173 -1.83 15.05 45.68
CA MET A 173 -1.01 13.86 45.84
C MET A 173 0.42 14.28 46.16
N SER A 174 1.03 13.61 47.13
CA SER A 174 2.42 13.89 47.48
C SER A 174 3.36 13.33 46.41
N GLU A 175 4.51 13.99 46.23
CA GLU A 175 5.54 13.65 45.25
C GLU A 175 6.03 12.19 45.34
N ALA A 176 5.97 11.61 46.55
CA ALA A 176 6.31 10.21 46.83
C ALA A 176 5.30 9.20 46.27
N GLU A 177 4.02 9.55 46.08
CA GLU A 177 3.04 8.64 45.47
C GLU A 177 3.20 8.55 43.94
N MET A 178 3.66 9.64 43.30
CA MET A 178 3.92 9.70 41.86
C MET A 178 5.15 8.87 41.45
N GLU A 179 6.17 8.77 42.32
CA GLU A 179 7.40 7.98 42.08
C GLU A 179 7.15 6.47 41.99
N SER A 180 6.06 5.96 42.60
CA SER A 180 5.77 4.51 42.60
C SER A 180 5.16 3.99 41.30
N ILE A 181 4.59 4.86 40.46
CA ILE A 181 3.76 4.46 39.31
C ILE A 181 4.50 4.57 37.97
N ALA A 182 5.42 5.54 37.78
CA ALA A 182 6.17 5.70 36.53
C ALA A 182 7.49 6.50 36.69
N PRO A 183 8.63 5.87 37.03
CA PRO A 183 9.89 6.56 37.33
C PRO A 183 10.62 7.19 36.12
N PHE A 184 10.03 7.17 34.93
CA PHE A 184 10.63 7.68 33.68
C PHE A 184 9.84 8.83 33.03
N ALA A 185 8.78 9.33 33.67
CA ALA A 185 7.86 10.31 33.09
C ALA A 185 8.18 11.78 33.46
N ARG A 186 9.46 12.16 33.62
CA ARG A 186 9.81 13.59 33.73
C ARG A 186 9.95 14.19 32.32
N HIS A 187 8.99 15.03 31.96
CA HIS A 187 9.10 15.98 30.84
C HIS A 187 9.33 17.36 31.44
N ASP A 188 10.58 17.86 31.38
CA ASP A 188 10.85 19.26 31.66
C ASP A 188 10.19 20.11 30.57
N SER A 189 9.16 20.85 30.96
CA SER A 189 8.52 21.87 30.15
C SER A 189 8.91 23.21 30.75
N GLN A 190 9.98 23.85 30.26
CA GLN A 190 10.19 25.28 30.53
C GLN A 190 10.61 26.06 29.29
N HIS A 191 9.98 27.23 29.23
CA HIS A 191 9.92 28.18 28.14
C HIS A 191 11.28 28.79 27.76
N LEU A 192 11.36 29.15 26.49
CA LEU A 192 12.39 29.92 25.82
C LEU A 192 12.58 31.31 26.47
N HIS A 193 13.79 31.62 26.95
CA HIS A 193 14.36 32.98 26.95
C HIS A 193 15.89 32.89 26.88
N PRO A 194 16.56 33.67 26.01
CA PRO A 194 18.01 33.66 25.89
C PRO A 194 18.63 34.72 26.80
N GLU A 195 19.53 34.33 27.69
CA GLU A 195 20.58 35.23 28.18
C GLU A 195 21.72 34.47 28.86
N GLU A 196 22.93 34.92 28.56
CA GLU A 196 24.21 34.46 29.06
C GLU A 196 24.27 34.57 30.59
N SER A 197 24.67 33.50 31.28
CA SER A 197 25.50 33.64 32.47
C SER A 197 26.16 32.32 32.83
N ILE A 198 27.49 32.40 32.91
CA ILE A 198 28.40 31.42 33.47
C ILE A 198 28.00 31.20 34.93
N THR A 199 27.62 29.98 35.30
CA THR A 199 27.66 29.54 36.69
C THR A 199 28.28 28.14 36.76
N GLU A 200 29.43 28.10 37.42
CA GLU A 200 30.19 26.92 37.77
C GLU A 200 29.41 26.03 38.77
N GLY A 201 29.61 24.72 38.66
CA GLY A 201 29.51 23.83 39.82
C GLY A 201 28.23 23.00 39.94
N VAL A 202 28.02 22.03 39.05
CA VAL A 202 27.36 20.77 39.37
C VAL A 202 28.16 19.67 38.67
N GLU A 203 28.65 18.68 39.42
CA GLU A 203 29.28 17.47 38.86
C GLU A 203 28.23 16.66 38.07
N ALA A 204 28.00 17.08 36.84
CA ALA A 204 27.30 16.29 35.85
C ALA A 204 28.19 15.11 35.47
N GLY A 205 27.65 13.89 35.54
CA GLY A 205 28.25 12.75 34.86
C GLY A 205 28.57 13.11 33.41
N PRO A 206 29.55 12.45 32.76
CA PRO A 206 30.17 12.94 31.53
C PRO A 206 29.10 13.40 30.53
N GLU A 207 29.02 14.72 30.34
CA GLU A 207 28.04 15.31 29.42
C GLU A 207 28.35 14.75 28.03
N LEU A 208 27.42 13.94 27.51
CA LEU A 208 27.57 13.35 26.19
C LEU A 208 27.68 14.48 25.15
N PRO A 209 28.52 14.33 24.11
CA PRO A 209 28.62 15.33 23.05
C PRO A 209 27.25 15.66 22.45
N ILE A 210 27.07 16.92 22.05
CA ILE A 210 25.77 17.44 21.56
C ILE A 210 25.27 16.63 20.35
N SER A 211 26.18 16.18 19.47
CA SER A 211 25.88 15.32 18.33
C SER A 211 25.25 13.99 18.74
N VAL A 212 25.79 13.34 19.77
CA VAL A 212 25.32 12.07 20.32
C VAL A 212 23.93 12.27 20.94
N MET A 213 23.73 13.35 21.71
CA MET A 213 22.42 13.70 22.25
C MET A 213 21.38 13.95 21.13
N ASN A 214 21.76 14.63 20.05
CA ASN A 214 20.87 14.85 18.90
C ASN A 214 20.51 13.54 18.19
N LEU A 215 21.44 12.58 18.08
CA LEU A 215 21.15 11.25 17.55
C LEU A 215 20.16 10.47 18.43
N TRP A 216 20.26 10.60 19.75
CA TRP A 216 19.27 10.03 20.67
C TRP A 216 17.89 10.66 20.46
N LYS A 217 17.81 11.99 20.40
CA LYS A 217 16.55 12.70 20.11
C LYS A 217 15.95 12.26 18.77
N GLU A 218 16.76 12.12 17.74
CA GLU A 218 16.28 11.68 16.42
C GLU A 218 15.82 10.21 16.45
N SER A 219 16.54 9.33 17.16
CA SER A 219 16.11 7.93 17.34
C SER A 219 14.76 7.83 18.06
N GLN A 220 14.54 8.66 19.08
CA GLN A 220 13.27 8.75 19.80
C GLN A 220 12.17 9.33 18.91
N ARG A 221 12.47 10.32 18.07
CA ARG A 221 11.54 10.86 17.09
C ARG A 221 11.07 9.78 16.11
N ILE A 222 12.00 8.99 15.59
CA ILE A 222 11.69 7.84 14.71
C ILE A 222 10.86 6.80 15.48
N ALA A 223 11.23 6.48 16.71
CA ALA A 223 10.48 5.53 17.54
C ALA A 223 9.05 5.99 17.81
N ASN A 224 8.84 7.27 18.14
CA ASN A 224 7.54 7.86 18.40
C ASN A 224 6.67 7.91 17.14
N ALA A 225 7.27 8.15 15.97
CA ALA A 225 6.55 8.22 14.71
C ALA A 225 6.12 6.84 14.18
N PHE A 226 7.02 5.86 14.25
CA PHE A 226 6.89 4.60 13.50
C PHE A 226 6.74 3.34 14.38
N ILE A 227 7.29 3.32 15.60
CA ILE A 227 7.39 2.09 16.42
C ILE A 227 6.32 2.06 17.53
N LEU A 228 6.13 3.17 18.23
CA LEU A 228 5.19 3.26 19.34
C LEU A 228 3.73 3.06 18.88
N PRO A 229 2.87 2.49 19.76
CA PRO A 229 1.44 2.41 19.47
C PRO A 229 0.86 3.82 19.35
N ASN A 230 -0.05 4.02 18.40
CA ASN A 230 -0.68 5.30 18.06
C ASN A 230 0.27 6.36 17.48
N GLY A 231 1.46 5.95 16.99
CA GLY A 231 2.33 6.83 16.22
C GLY A 231 1.66 7.28 14.91
N PRO A 232 1.90 8.52 14.44
CA PRO A 232 1.29 9.05 13.22
C PRO A 232 1.57 8.22 11.95
N LYS A 233 2.68 7.48 11.93
CA LYS A 233 3.08 6.57 10.83
C LYS A 233 3.44 5.19 11.38
N GLN A 234 2.64 4.69 12.32
CA GLN A 234 2.91 3.42 13.00
C GLN A 234 3.04 2.26 12.01
N LEU A 235 4.16 1.53 12.10
CA LEU A 235 4.41 0.32 11.32
C LEU A 235 3.57 -0.85 11.85
N ASN A 236 3.19 -1.74 10.93
CA ASN A 236 2.48 -2.98 11.24
C ASN A 236 3.43 -4.06 11.80
N LEU A 237 4.00 -3.80 12.98
CA LEU A 237 4.86 -4.73 13.71
C LEU A 237 4.06 -5.57 14.71
N SER A 238 4.45 -6.83 14.89
CA SER A 238 3.92 -7.64 15.98
C SER A 238 4.32 -7.05 17.34
N SER A 239 3.53 -7.30 18.39
CA SER A 239 3.82 -6.80 19.75
C SER A 239 5.23 -7.18 20.21
N ARG A 240 5.65 -8.41 19.89
CA ARG A 240 6.99 -8.91 20.22
C ARG A 240 8.10 -8.17 19.47
N GLU A 241 7.93 -7.90 18.18
CA GLU A 241 8.91 -7.15 17.39
C GLU A 241 9.01 -5.71 17.87
N ARG A 242 7.87 -5.09 18.19
CA ARG A 242 7.82 -3.73 18.75
C ARG A 242 8.58 -3.66 20.08
N GLU A 243 8.30 -4.58 21.01
CA GLU A 243 9.01 -4.65 22.30
C GLU A 243 10.52 -4.85 22.12
N LEU A 244 10.94 -5.69 21.16
CA LEU A 244 12.35 -5.91 20.86
C LEU A 244 13.05 -4.65 20.38
N VAL A 245 12.42 -3.89 19.48
CA VAL A 245 12.97 -2.64 18.96
C VAL A 245 13.04 -1.60 20.07
N LEU A 246 11.99 -1.44 20.87
CA LEU A 246 11.99 -0.51 22.00
C LEU A 246 13.04 -0.87 23.06
N TYR A 247 13.22 -2.17 23.33
CA TYR A 247 14.26 -2.65 24.24
C TYR A 247 15.67 -2.31 23.74
N ALA A 248 15.91 -2.44 22.44
CA ALA A 248 17.17 -2.09 21.81
C ALA A 248 17.41 -0.57 21.83
N LEU A 249 16.41 0.22 21.42
CA LEU A 249 16.50 1.68 21.37
C LEU A 249 16.67 2.33 22.73
N ALA A 250 16.17 1.72 23.81
CA ALA A 250 16.39 2.22 25.17
C ALA A 250 17.87 2.15 25.61
N ARG A 251 18.71 1.38 24.90
CA ARG A 251 20.10 1.09 25.28
C ARG A 251 21.13 1.43 24.22
N ASN A 252 20.69 1.64 22.98
CA ASN A 252 21.57 1.72 21.83
C ASN A 252 20.98 2.67 20.78
N ASN A 253 21.77 3.66 20.36
CA ASN A 253 21.45 4.65 19.33
C ASN A 253 22.08 4.33 17.95
N HIS A 254 22.69 3.16 17.77
CA HIS A 254 23.21 2.72 16.48
C HIS A 254 22.04 2.39 15.52
N PRO A 255 22.14 2.69 14.22
CA PRO A 255 21.07 2.41 13.24
C PRO A 255 20.63 0.94 13.18
N SER A 256 21.53 0.00 13.49
CA SER A 256 21.23 -1.44 13.54
C SER A 256 20.24 -1.83 14.65
N SER A 257 20.01 -0.99 15.66
CA SER A 257 18.97 -1.21 16.68
C SER A 257 17.58 -1.28 16.07
N PHE A 258 17.38 -0.64 14.91
CA PHE A 258 16.13 -0.72 14.13
C PHE A 258 16.04 -1.97 13.25
N SER A 259 17.02 -2.87 13.25
CA SER A 259 17.11 -4.00 12.29
C SER A 259 15.90 -4.94 12.27
N VAL A 260 15.19 -5.11 13.40
CA VAL A 260 13.96 -5.90 13.45
C VAL A 260 12.83 -5.19 12.69
N ALA A 261 12.60 -3.91 12.97
CA ALA A 261 11.61 -3.09 12.26
C ALA A 261 11.98 -2.92 10.77
N LEU A 262 13.27 -2.74 10.47
CA LEU A 262 13.79 -2.59 9.11
C LEU A 262 13.48 -3.83 8.27
N ARG A 263 13.77 -5.03 8.81
CA ARG A 263 13.45 -6.29 8.12
C ARG A 263 11.95 -6.47 7.90
N ALA A 264 11.11 -6.08 8.86
CA ALA A 264 9.67 -6.18 8.71
C ALA A 264 9.15 -5.23 7.61
N ALA A 265 9.55 -3.96 7.64
CA ALA A 265 9.17 -2.97 6.63
C ALA A 265 9.69 -3.34 5.23
N ASP A 266 10.96 -3.74 5.12
CA ASP A 266 11.58 -4.19 3.87
C ASP A 266 10.88 -5.44 3.31
N HIS A 267 10.52 -6.40 4.17
CA HIS A 267 9.76 -7.58 3.77
C HIS A 267 8.38 -7.22 3.20
N VAL A 268 7.65 -6.31 3.83
CA VAL A 268 6.33 -5.85 3.33
C VAL A 268 6.49 -5.20 1.95
N LEU A 269 7.45 -4.29 1.80
CA LEU A 269 7.67 -3.60 0.54
C LEU A 269 8.09 -4.53 -0.58
N ARG A 270 9.06 -5.44 -0.34
CA ARG A 270 9.59 -6.33 -1.38
C ARG A 270 8.65 -7.46 -1.76
N ASN A 271 7.97 -8.04 -0.78
CA ASN A 271 7.21 -9.27 -0.99
C ASN A 271 5.72 -9.04 -1.22
N ASP A 272 5.17 -7.90 -0.78
CA ASP A 272 3.76 -7.57 -0.95
C ASP A 272 3.55 -6.36 -1.86
N SER A 273 4.06 -5.19 -1.50
CA SER A 273 3.77 -3.93 -2.21
C SER A 273 4.41 -3.86 -3.60
N TYR A 274 5.67 -4.27 -3.75
CA TYR A 274 6.42 -4.14 -4.99
C TYR A 274 5.89 -5.05 -6.12
N PRO A 275 5.58 -6.34 -5.89
CA PRO A 275 4.97 -7.19 -6.90
C PRO A 275 3.59 -6.68 -7.34
N LYS A 276 2.80 -6.09 -6.43
CA LYS A 276 1.53 -5.43 -6.76
C LYS A 276 1.75 -4.19 -7.63
N PHE A 277 2.74 -3.37 -7.30
CA PHE A 277 3.12 -2.22 -8.10
C PHE A 277 3.50 -2.61 -9.53
N LEU A 278 4.36 -3.62 -9.70
CA LEU A 278 4.78 -4.10 -11.02
C LEU A 278 3.60 -4.56 -11.89
N GLN A 279 2.60 -5.23 -11.30
CA GLN A 279 1.39 -5.65 -12.01
C GLN A 279 0.56 -4.48 -12.54
N LEU A 280 0.60 -3.34 -11.86
CA LEU A 280 -0.16 -2.16 -12.26
C LEU A 280 0.65 -1.25 -13.18
N ALA A 281 1.97 -1.18 -12.99
CA ALA A 281 2.88 -0.33 -13.76
C ALA A 281 3.23 -0.92 -15.14
N THR A 282 3.31 -2.25 -15.27
CA THR A 282 3.72 -2.91 -16.53
C THR A 282 2.68 -2.82 -17.66
N PRO A 283 1.36 -2.99 -17.40
CA PRO A 283 0.36 -2.87 -18.45
C PRO A 283 0.22 -1.43 -18.95
N ASN A 284 0.38 -1.24 -20.26
CA ASN A 284 0.30 0.09 -20.90
C ASN A 284 -1.12 0.67 -20.96
N MET A 285 -2.13 -0.11 -20.60
CA MET A 285 -3.54 0.20 -20.92
C MET A 285 -4.44 0.13 -19.69
N ASN A 286 -5.43 1.02 -19.61
CA ASN A 286 -6.48 0.94 -18.60
C ASN A 286 -7.58 -0.08 -18.98
N ARG A 287 -8.48 -0.41 -18.04
CA ARG A 287 -9.55 -1.40 -18.28
C ARG A 287 -10.52 -1.03 -19.40
N ILE A 288 -10.85 0.26 -19.54
CA ILE A 288 -11.80 0.73 -20.56
C ILE A 288 -11.18 0.66 -21.96
N ARG A 289 -9.95 1.14 -22.13
CA ARG A 289 -9.17 1.01 -23.36
C ARG A 289 -8.88 -0.46 -23.68
N GLN A 290 -8.74 -1.32 -22.67
CA GLN A 290 -8.63 -2.77 -22.86
C GLN A 290 -9.92 -3.37 -23.46
N GLN A 291 -11.09 -2.98 -22.95
CA GLN A 291 -12.38 -3.37 -23.54
C GLN A 291 -12.54 -2.85 -24.97
N PHE A 292 -12.14 -1.61 -25.22
CA PHE A 292 -12.13 -1.02 -26.57
C PHE A 292 -11.19 -1.77 -27.53
N ALA A 293 -10.00 -2.15 -27.08
CA ALA A 293 -9.07 -2.95 -27.87
C ALA A 293 -9.65 -4.34 -28.19
N TYR A 294 -10.37 -4.96 -27.24
CA TYR A 294 -11.09 -6.20 -27.51
C TYR A 294 -12.17 -6.02 -28.58
N SER A 295 -13.01 -4.98 -28.48
CA SER A 295 -14.07 -4.75 -29.48
C SER A 295 -13.49 -4.49 -30.87
N MET A 296 -12.40 -3.71 -30.95
CA MET A 296 -11.69 -3.47 -32.21
C MET A 296 -11.09 -4.76 -32.79
N GLY A 297 -10.48 -5.60 -31.94
CA GLY A 297 -9.91 -6.89 -32.35
C GLY A 297 -10.97 -7.84 -32.92
N TYR A 298 -12.11 -8.00 -32.24
CA TYR A 298 -13.22 -8.82 -32.74
C TYR A 298 -13.81 -8.26 -34.04
N LEU A 299 -13.97 -6.94 -34.14
CA LEU A 299 -14.48 -6.29 -35.35
C LEU A 299 -13.56 -6.54 -36.55
N CYS A 300 -12.24 -6.41 -36.39
CA CYS A 300 -11.28 -6.72 -37.45
C CYS A 300 -11.39 -8.19 -37.91
N ILE A 301 -11.49 -9.14 -36.98
CA ILE A 301 -11.66 -10.56 -37.34
C ILE A 301 -12.98 -10.77 -38.10
N LEU A 302 -14.08 -10.21 -37.61
CA LEU A 302 -15.39 -10.32 -38.26
C LEU A 302 -15.37 -9.75 -39.68
N LEU A 303 -14.79 -8.56 -39.87
CA LEU A 303 -14.67 -7.94 -41.19
C LEU A 303 -13.76 -8.77 -42.13
N GLY A 304 -12.67 -9.34 -41.62
CA GLY A 304 -11.78 -10.20 -42.41
C GLY A 304 -12.47 -11.49 -42.85
N VAL A 305 -13.19 -12.15 -41.94
CA VAL A 305 -13.96 -13.37 -42.25
C VAL A 305 -15.12 -13.04 -43.21
N ALA A 306 -15.83 -11.94 -42.99
CA ALA A 306 -16.91 -11.50 -43.87
C ALA A 306 -16.40 -11.17 -45.28
N TYR A 307 -15.28 -10.46 -45.39
CA TYR A 307 -14.63 -10.19 -46.67
C TYR A 307 -14.25 -11.47 -47.40
N ALA A 308 -13.62 -12.44 -46.71
CA ALA A 308 -13.29 -13.74 -47.30
C ALA A 308 -14.54 -14.51 -47.75
N GLY A 309 -15.63 -14.44 -46.98
CA GLY A 309 -16.92 -15.03 -47.34
C GLY A 309 -17.55 -14.39 -48.57
N VAL A 310 -17.63 -13.06 -48.63
CA VAL A 310 -18.15 -12.32 -49.80
C VAL A 310 -17.32 -12.61 -51.03
N MET A 311 -15.98 -12.63 -50.91
CA MET A 311 -15.09 -13.01 -52.02
C MET A 311 -15.15 -14.50 -52.38
N SER A 312 -15.71 -15.35 -51.52
CA SER A 312 -15.96 -16.76 -51.86
C SER A 312 -17.23 -16.94 -52.67
N MET A 313 -18.23 -16.06 -52.47
CA MET A 313 -19.48 -16.04 -53.22
C MET A 313 -19.41 -15.21 -54.51
N SER A 314 -18.38 -14.38 -54.67
CA SER A 314 -18.21 -13.54 -55.86
C SER A 314 -17.54 -14.29 -57.02
N LYS A 315 -17.65 -13.74 -58.23
CA LYS A 315 -16.95 -14.23 -59.43
C LYS A 315 -15.47 -13.82 -59.48
N ALA A 316 -14.95 -13.22 -58.40
CA ALA A 316 -13.57 -12.77 -58.35
C ALA A 316 -12.60 -13.96 -58.29
N GLU A 317 -11.38 -13.75 -58.77
CA GLU A 317 -10.33 -14.75 -58.69
C GLU A 317 -10.01 -15.11 -57.24
N ARG A 318 -9.66 -16.38 -57.00
CA ARG A 318 -9.45 -16.95 -55.67
C ARG A 318 -8.38 -16.22 -54.84
N GLU A 319 -7.44 -15.54 -55.52
CA GLU A 319 -6.35 -14.78 -54.92
C GLU A 319 -6.83 -13.58 -54.10
N TRP A 320 -7.96 -12.96 -54.47
CA TRP A 320 -8.52 -11.82 -53.73
C TRP A 320 -8.90 -12.17 -52.29
N ARG A 321 -9.18 -13.45 -52.01
CA ARG A 321 -9.46 -13.94 -50.65
C ARG A 321 -8.25 -13.75 -49.71
N LEU A 322 -7.02 -13.72 -50.24
CA LEU A 322 -5.80 -13.54 -49.44
C LEU A 322 -5.72 -12.15 -48.78
N PHE A 323 -6.40 -11.13 -49.31
CA PHE A 323 -6.43 -9.79 -48.71
C PHE A 323 -7.13 -9.75 -47.34
N ALA A 324 -7.88 -10.78 -46.96
CA ALA A 324 -8.40 -10.89 -45.59
C ALA A 324 -7.35 -11.37 -44.57
N ILE A 325 -6.21 -11.93 -44.99
CA ILE A 325 -5.15 -12.40 -44.08
C ILE A 325 -4.65 -11.27 -43.17
N PRO A 326 -4.19 -10.11 -43.69
CA PRO A 326 -3.67 -9.04 -42.83
C PRO A 326 -4.70 -8.54 -41.81
N LEU A 327 -5.98 -8.50 -42.20
CA LEU A 327 -7.07 -8.03 -41.33
C LEU A 327 -7.35 -9.01 -40.17
N ILE A 328 -7.33 -10.31 -40.44
CA ILE A 328 -7.47 -11.35 -39.40
C ILE A 328 -6.22 -11.37 -38.50
N VAL A 329 -5.02 -11.28 -39.06
CA VAL A 329 -3.76 -11.23 -38.30
C VAL A 329 -3.77 -10.05 -37.33
N LEU A 330 -4.13 -8.85 -37.82
CA LEU A 330 -4.22 -7.64 -37.01
C LEU A 330 -5.26 -7.79 -35.88
N GLY A 331 -6.42 -8.36 -36.18
CA GLY A 331 -7.47 -8.60 -35.19
C GLY A 331 -7.04 -9.57 -34.08
N VAL A 332 -6.47 -10.72 -34.44
CA VAL A 332 -5.98 -11.72 -33.47
C VAL A 332 -4.79 -11.19 -32.65
N ALA A 333 -3.85 -10.50 -33.30
CA ALA A 333 -2.73 -9.86 -32.60
C ALA A 333 -3.23 -8.81 -31.59
N THR A 334 -4.25 -8.02 -31.95
CA THR A 334 -4.89 -7.05 -31.05
C THR A 334 -5.53 -7.74 -29.85
N LEU A 335 -6.27 -8.85 -30.04
CA LEU A 335 -6.87 -9.61 -28.94
C LEU A 335 -5.79 -10.22 -28.02
N TYR A 336 -4.71 -10.75 -28.59
CA TYR A 336 -3.59 -11.32 -27.83
C TYR A 336 -2.91 -10.25 -26.96
N ALA A 337 -2.57 -9.10 -27.55
CA ALA A 337 -1.97 -7.97 -26.85
C ALA A 337 -2.91 -7.42 -25.76
N ALA A 338 -4.22 -7.26 -26.08
CA ALA A 338 -5.22 -6.81 -25.13
C ALA A 338 -5.33 -7.76 -23.92
N ARG A 339 -5.21 -9.08 -24.12
CA ARG A 339 -5.20 -10.07 -23.03
C ARG A 339 -4.02 -9.91 -22.08
N ARG A 340 -2.89 -9.42 -22.59
CA ARG A 340 -1.68 -9.10 -21.81
C ARG A 340 -1.68 -7.66 -21.27
N GLY A 341 -2.74 -6.87 -21.51
CA GLY A 341 -2.85 -5.50 -21.01
C GLY A 341 -2.06 -4.47 -21.83
N MET A 342 -1.74 -4.79 -23.09
CA MET A 342 -1.02 -3.93 -24.02
C MET A 342 -1.94 -3.42 -25.13
N CYS A 343 -1.84 -2.13 -25.44
CA CYS A 343 -2.43 -1.55 -26.65
C CYS A 343 -1.37 -1.48 -27.76
N LEU A 344 -1.66 -2.04 -28.92
CA LEU A 344 -0.73 -2.02 -30.07
C LEU A 344 -0.39 -0.60 -30.53
N VAL A 345 -1.36 0.32 -30.50
CA VAL A 345 -1.16 1.73 -30.90
C VAL A 345 -0.18 2.43 -29.96
N LEU A 346 -0.38 2.29 -28.64
CA LEU A 346 0.54 2.87 -27.65
C LEU A 346 1.94 2.27 -27.76
N HIS A 347 2.00 0.95 -27.94
CA HIS A 347 3.27 0.26 -28.12
C HIS A 347 4.02 0.79 -29.35
N SER A 348 3.33 1.00 -30.48
CA SER A 348 3.95 1.58 -31.68
C SER A 348 4.45 3.01 -31.49
N LEU A 349 3.85 3.78 -30.56
CA LEU A 349 4.31 5.11 -30.19
C LEU A 349 5.40 5.09 -29.10
N GLY A 350 5.72 3.92 -28.54
CA GLY A 350 6.62 3.80 -27.39
C GLY A 350 6.06 4.45 -26.12
N HIS A 351 4.74 4.60 -26.02
CA HIS A 351 4.07 5.26 -24.92
C HIS A 351 3.32 4.27 -24.02
N TYR A 352 3.08 4.66 -22.77
CA TYR A 352 2.15 4.00 -21.87
C TYR A 352 1.12 5.01 -21.37
N GLN A 353 -0.04 4.51 -20.96
CA GLN A 353 -1.06 5.33 -20.35
C GLN A 353 -0.73 5.60 -18.88
N VAL A 354 -0.56 6.87 -18.53
CA VAL A 354 -0.23 7.31 -17.16
C VAL A 354 -1.36 6.91 -16.23
N LYS A 355 -1.01 6.39 -15.06
CA LYS A 355 -2.03 5.89 -14.14
C LYS A 355 -2.73 7.05 -13.43
N PRO A 356 -4.01 6.91 -13.08
CA PRO A 356 -4.76 8.02 -12.49
C PRO A 356 -4.18 8.56 -11.18
N TRP A 357 -3.53 7.68 -10.41
CA TRP A 357 -2.87 8.04 -9.15
C TRP A 357 -1.49 8.68 -9.33
N GLU A 358 -0.86 8.57 -10.51
CA GLU A 358 0.40 9.25 -10.84
C GLU A 358 0.16 10.68 -11.35
N VAL A 359 -1.03 10.92 -11.93
CA VAL A 359 -1.48 12.26 -12.32
C VAL A 359 -1.93 13.08 -11.11
N TYR A 360 -2.36 12.40 -10.05
CA TYR A 360 -2.85 13.05 -8.84
C TYR A 360 -1.69 13.32 -7.87
N ASP A 361 -1.18 14.54 -7.94
CA ASP A 361 -0.21 15.07 -7.02
C ASP A 361 -0.95 15.83 -5.89
N PRO A 362 -0.72 15.53 -4.60
CA PRO A 362 -1.34 16.24 -3.49
C PRO A 362 -1.09 17.76 -3.53
N GLU A 363 0.06 18.22 -4.03
CA GLU A 363 0.28 19.68 -4.22
C GLU A 363 -0.66 20.28 -5.27
N HIS A 364 -1.01 19.52 -6.31
CA HIS A 364 -2.03 19.95 -7.28
C HIS A 364 -3.43 19.98 -6.67
N ALA A 365 -3.71 19.16 -5.66
CA ALA A 365 -4.95 19.23 -4.88
C ALA A 365 -4.99 20.49 -3.99
N GLU A 366 -3.86 20.87 -3.38
CA GLU A 366 -3.72 22.13 -2.64
C GLU A 366 -3.85 23.36 -3.56
N ARG A 367 -3.29 23.32 -4.78
CA ARG A 367 -3.55 24.38 -5.78
C ARG A 367 -5.01 24.42 -6.22
N ALA A 368 -5.70 23.28 -6.27
CA ALA A 368 -7.13 23.23 -6.52
C ALA A 368 -7.96 23.79 -5.35
N HIS A 369 -7.45 23.75 -4.11
CA HIS A 369 -8.03 24.45 -2.95
C HIS A 369 -7.96 25.98 -3.11
N ALA A 370 -6.95 26.49 -3.83
CA ALA A 370 -6.86 27.91 -4.18
C ALA A 370 -7.76 28.32 -5.35
N ASN A 371 -8.54 27.41 -5.95
CA ASN A 371 -9.53 27.81 -6.95
C ASN A 371 -10.65 28.62 -6.28
N PRO A 372 -10.99 29.81 -6.82
CA PRO A 372 -12.01 30.67 -6.24
C PRO A 372 -13.37 29.98 -6.16
N GLU A 373 -13.70 29.06 -7.06
CA GLU A 373 -14.96 28.31 -7.04
C GLU A 373 -15.12 27.36 -5.85
N VAL A 374 -14.01 26.76 -5.37
CA VAL A 374 -14.03 25.88 -4.18
C VAL A 374 -14.02 26.74 -2.92
N PHE A 375 -13.23 27.81 -2.93
CA PHE A 375 -13.10 28.77 -1.84
C PHE A 375 -14.39 29.55 -1.53
N LEU A 376 -15.19 29.89 -2.54
CA LEU A 376 -16.40 30.72 -2.41
C LEU A 376 -17.67 29.96 -1.97
N GLY A 377 -17.57 28.68 -1.58
CA GLY A 377 -18.71 27.95 -0.98
C GLY A 377 -18.86 26.49 -1.37
N GLY A 378 -17.88 25.88 -2.05
CA GLY A 378 -17.88 24.45 -2.31
C GLY A 378 -17.61 23.64 -1.04
N LYS A 379 -18.39 22.58 -0.79
CA LYS A 379 -18.07 21.62 0.29
C LYS A 379 -16.85 20.80 -0.12
N TYR A 380 -15.71 21.01 0.57
CA TYR A 380 -14.48 20.24 0.37
C TYR A 380 -14.46 19.02 1.31
N ASN A 381 -14.42 17.81 0.75
CA ASN A 381 -14.29 16.56 1.50
C ASN A 381 -12.84 16.05 1.43
N SER A 382 -11.98 16.58 2.30
CA SER A 382 -10.55 16.26 2.44
C SER A 382 -10.25 14.76 2.58
N GLU A 383 -11.14 14.03 3.24
CA GLU A 383 -10.90 12.64 3.69
C GLU A 383 -11.24 11.58 2.65
N SER A 384 -11.84 11.95 1.52
CA SER A 384 -12.33 11.00 0.53
C SER A 384 -11.49 11.03 -0.74
N ARG A 385 -11.31 9.85 -1.34
CA ARG A 385 -10.62 9.56 -2.60
C ARG A 385 -11.19 10.37 -3.78
N ASP A 386 -10.96 11.68 -3.77
CA ASP A 386 -11.57 12.64 -4.68
C ASP A 386 -11.12 12.37 -6.12
N TRP A 387 -9.88 11.92 -6.31
CA TRP A 387 -9.41 11.48 -7.62
C TRP A 387 -10.16 10.26 -8.15
N VAL A 388 -10.55 9.30 -7.30
CA VAL A 388 -11.29 8.09 -7.75
C VAL A 388 -12.69 8.48 -8.20
N GLN A 389 -13.38 9.34 -7.43
CA GLN A 389 -14.70 9.83 -7.79
C GLN A 389 -14.65 10.69 -9.05
N ARG A 390 -13.70 11.63 -9.13
CA ARG A 390 -13.45 12.45 -10.33
C ARG A 390 -13.14 11.57 -11.54
N TYR A 391 -12.27 10.57 -11.39
CA TYR A 391 -11.92 9.64 -12.46
C TYR A 391 -13.13 8.85 -12.93
N ASN A 392 -13.91 8.29 -12.01
CA ASN A 392 -15.09 7.48 -12.32
C ASN A 392 -16.19 8.30 -13.03
N ARG A 393 -16.35 9.58 -12.67
CA ARG A 393 -17.30 10.50 -13.32
C ARG A 393 -16.93 10.86 -14.76
N ARG A 394 -15.66 10.68 -15.18
CA ARG A 394 -15.26 10.96 -16.58
C ARG A 394 -15.92 10.00 -17.56
N TYR A 395 -16.35 10.53 -18.70
CA TYR A 395 -16.88 9.75 -19.82
C TYR A 395 -15.87 8.71 -20.30
N ALA A 396 -16.37 7.56 -20.78
CA ALA A 396 -15.54 6.44 -21.24
C ALA A 396 -14.54 6.85 -22.35
N MET A 397 -14.95 7.71 -23.29
CA MET A 397 -14.05 8.20 -24.36
C MET A 397 -12.83 8.95 -23.81
N ARG A 398 -13.02 9.79 -22.78
CA ARG A 398 -11.89 10.49 -22.12
C ARG A 398 -10.98 9.53 -21.34
N LYS A 399 -11.49 8.37 -20.91
CA LYS A 399 -10.69 7.31 -20.27
C LYS A 399 -9.90 6.50 -21.30
N ILE A 400 -10.39 6.37 -22.53
CA ILE A 400 -9.68 5.67 -23.62
C ILE A 400 -8.45 6.48 -24.03
N PHE A 401 -8.63 7.79 -24.21
CA PHE A 401 -7.58 8.75 -24.57
C PHE A 401 -7.12 9.56 -23.34
N ASP A 402 -6.75 8.86 -22.28
CA ASP A 402 -6.19 9.49 -21.08
C ASP A 402 -4.74 9.93 -21.34
N LYS A 403 -4.15 10.65 -20.39
CA LYS A 403 -2.77 11.14 -20.51
C LYS A 403 -1.79 9.98 -20.79
N GLU A 404 -0.90 10.19 -21.75
CA GLU A 404 0.14 9.24 -22.17
C GLU A 404 1.53 9.79 -21.83
N ALA A 405 2.48 8.90 -21.55
CA ALA A 405 3.88 9.23 -21.29
C ALA A 405 4.80 8.21 -21.99
N PRO A 406 6.03 8.60 -22.36
CA PRO A 406 6.97 7.69 -23.01
C PRO A 406 7.41 6.57 -22.05
N VAL A 407 7.56 5.37 -22.59
CA VAL A 407 8.19 4.24 -21.89
C VAL A 407 9.70 4.40 -22.02
N GLU A 408 10.36 4.71 -20.91
CA GLU A 408 11.80 4.90 -20.86
C GLU A 408 12.54 3.61 -20.46
N GLU A 409 11.87 2.72 -19.73
CA GLU A 409 12.49 1.47 -19.26
C GLU A 409 12.70 0.44 -20.40
N PRO A 410 13.96 0.10 -20.73
CA PRO A 410 14.27 -0.80 -21.85
C PRO A 410 13.72 -2.21 -21.64
N ARG A 411 13.75 -2.73 -20.40
CA ARG A 411 13.27 -4.09 -20.10
C ARG A 411 11.78 -4.25 -20.34
N ILE A 412 10.99 -3.21 -20.03
CA ILE A 412 9.56 -3.20 -20.34
C ILE A 412 9.37 -3.19 -21.85
N ARG A 413 10.12 -2.36 -22.58
CA ARG A 413 10.01 -2.28 -24.04
C ARG A 413 10.33 -3.62 -24.71
N ASP A 414 11.36 -4.32 -24.26
CA ASP A 414 11.73 -5.64 -24.77
C ASP A 414 10.63 -6.67 -24.49
N ALA A 415 10.08 -6.68 -23.28
CA ALA A 415 8.96 -7.56 -22.94
C ALA A 415 7.73 -7.28 -23.82
N GLN A 416 7.47 -6.01 -24.13
CA GLN A 416 6.39 -5.62 -25.04
C GLN A 416 6.65 -6.10 -26.47
N ASN A 417 7.87 -5.95 -26.99
CA ASN A 417 8.26 -6.43 -28.32
C ASN A 417 8.05 -7.95 -28.45
N VAL A 418 8.37 -8.71 -27.40
CA VAL A 418 8.15 -10.16 -27.38
C VAL A 418 6.65 -10.49 -27.45
N ILE A 419 5.82 -9.80 -26.65
CA ILE A 419 4.35 -10.00 -26.68
C ILE A 419 3.77 -9.62 -28.05
N PHE A 420 4.27 -8.53 -28.65
CA PHE A 420 3.87 -8.10 -29.99
C PHE A 420 4.20 -9.17 -31.04
N GLY A 421 5.44 -9.67 -31.06
CA GLY A 421 5.86 -10.75 -31.95
C GLY A 421 5.05 -12.03 -31.78
N GLN A 422 4.78 -12.43 -30.53
CA GLN A 422 3.91 -13.58 -30.22
C GLN A 422 2.48 -13.38 -30.73
N GLY A 423 1.95 -12.16 -30.60
CA GLY A 423 0.62 -11.80 -31.10
C GLY A 423 0.53 -11.90 -32.61
N LEU A 424 1.52 -11.34 -33.33
CA LEU A 424 1.63 -11.45 -34.79
C LEU A 424 1.75 -12.90 -35.25
N PHE A 425 2.62 -13.69 -34.61
CA PHE A 425 2.82 -15.10 -34.95
C PHE A 425 1.54 -15.92 -34.74
N THR A 426 0.86 -15.71 -33.60
CA THR A 426 -0.42 -16.36 -33.32
C THR A 426 -1.50 -15.95 -34.33
N GLY A 427 -1.53 -14.66 -34.68
CA GLY A 427 -2.45 -14.13 -35.70
C GLY A 427 -2.19 -14.73 -37.08
N PHE A 428 -0.93 -14.89 -37.47
CA PHE A 428 -0.55 -15.54 -38.72
C PHE A 428 -0.98 -17.01 -38.75
N LEU A 429 -0.74 -17.77 -37.69
CA LEU A 429 -1.18 -19.16 -37.63
C LEU A 429 -2.72 -19.27 -37.72
N ALA A 430 -3.44 -18.41 -37.00
CA ALA A 430 -4.90 -18.37 -37.04
C ALA A 430 -5.44 -18.00 -38.43
N SER A 431 -4.82 -17.03 -39.12
CA SER A 431 -5.25 -16.62 -40.45
C SER A 431 -5.00 -17.70 -41.51
N VAL A 432 -3.89 -18.45 -41.42
CA VAL A 432 -3.62 -19.60 -42.29
C VAL A 432 -4.71 -20.67 -42.14
N VAL A 433 -5.13 -20.99 -40.90
CA VAL A 433 -6.20 -21.96 -40.63
C VAL A 433 -7.53 -21.51 -41.23
N VAL A 434 -7.90 -20.24 -41.01
CA VAL A 434 -9.15 -19.68 -41.57
C VAL A 434 -9.11 -19.66 -43.09
N MET A 435 -7.99 -19.25 -43.69
CA MET A 435 -7.84 -19.21 -45.14
C MET A 435 -7.79 -20.59 -45.78
N ALA A 436 -7.20 -21.60 -45.15
CA ALA A 436 -7.27 -22.96 -45.66
C ALA A 436 -8.73 -23.42 -45.84
N GLY A 437 -9.60 -23.06 -44.90
CA GLY A 437 -11.05 -23.28 -45.01
C GLY A 437 -11.68 -22.55 -46.21
N PHE A 438 -11.50 -21.23 -46.30
CA PHE A 438 -12.07 -20.45 -47.42
C PHE A 438 -11.48 -20.78 -48.79
N MET A 439 -10.21 -21.22 -48.83
CA MET A 439 -9.59 -21.68 -50.05
C MET A 439 -10.16 -23.03 -50.48
N SER A 440 -10.51 -23.93 -49.57
CA SER A 440 -11.11 -25.23 -49.93
C SER A 440 -12.50 -25.11 -50.60
N LEU A 441 -13.17 -23.96 -50.48
CA LEU A 441 -14.47 -23.74 -51.08
C LEU A 441 -14.34 -23.49 -52.61
N PRO A 442 -15.09 -24.24 -53.44
CA PRO A 442 -15.10 -24.03 -54.89
C PRO A 442 -15.63 -22.63 -55.24
N PRO A 443 -15.23 -22.07 -56.38
CA PRO A 443 -15.80 -20.82 -56.86
C PRO A 443 -17.31 -21.00 -57.15
N ALA A 444 -18.10 -19.97 -56.87
CA ALA A 444 -19.56 -20.00 -57.06
C ALA A 444 -20.03 -20.20 -58.52
N ASN A 445 -19.11 -20.31 -59.48
CA ASN A 445 -19.43 -20.60 -60.88
C ASN A 445 -19.68 -22.10 -61.14
N ASP A 446 -19.39 -22.99 -60.18
CA ASP A 446 -19.53 -24.44 -60.34
C ASP A 446 -20.80 -25.03 -59.69
N PHE A 447 -21.77 -24.18 -59.30
CA PHE A 447 -23.09 -24.57 -58.76
C PHE A 447 -24.26 -24.09 -59.63
#